data_AF-A0A526YQ53-F1
#
_entry.id   AF-A0A526YQ53-F1
#
_cell.length_a   1.000
_cell.length_b   1.000
_cell.length_c   1.000
_cell.angle_alpha   90.00
_cell.angle_beta   90.00
_cell.angle_gamma   90.00
#
_symmetry.space_group_name_H-M   'P 1'
#
loop_
_entity.id
_entity.type
_entity.pdbx_description
1 polymer ?
#
loop_
_entity_poly.entity_id
_entity_poly.type
_entity_poly.pdbx_seq_one_letter_code
_entity_poly.pdbx_strand_id
1 'polypeptide(L)'
;MADIAHVITQGQENTARADLSFIEKALFAKKLADSGMTKDTLKAALTVDDTLLSRMLSVAETVPDAVLDAVGAAKGVGRDRWEDLKKLVRVPANAAKAVEFVTSNGFGAAQSDERFNLLLNFLRVSKKPKKGGGGAKAKTWTPPDKSVTVVAKGTGKAFSLALRAKDGPRFGGWISENLEQLYRAFRDSEKTATGD
;
A
#
# COMPACT_ATOMS: atom_id res chain seq x y z
N MET A 1 -1.01 -24.15 37.53
CA MET A 1 0.00 -23.09 37.77
C MET A 1 1.40 -23.47 37.28
N ALA A 2 1.78 -24.76 37.21
CA ALA A 2 3.10 -25.18 36.74
C ALA A 2 3.34 -24.96 35.23
N ASP A 3 2.31 -25.05 34.37
CA ASP A 3 2.48 -24.92 32.91
C ASP A 3 2.79 -23.49 32.45
N ILE A 4 2.27 -22.47 33.14
CA ILE A 4 2.47 -21.05 32.74
C ILE A 4 3.91 -20.62 33.04
N ALA A 5 4.45 -21.01 34.19
CA ALA A 5 5.84 -20.75 34.53
C ALA A 5 6.78 -21.43 33.52
N HIS A 6 6.46 -22.65 33.09
CA HIS A 6 7.22 -23.37 32.08
C HIS A 6 7.19 -22.68 30.70
N VAL A 7 6.02 -22.22 30.25
CA VAL A 7 5.87 -21.46 28.99
C VAL A 7 6.61 -20.11 29.04
N ILE A 8 6.62 -19.44 30.20
CA ILE A 8 7.37 -18.19 30.40
C ILE A 8 8.87 -18.47 30.34
N THR A 9 9.37 -19.49 31.05
CA THR A 9 10.79 -19.85 31.04
C THR A 9 11.24 -20.29 29.65
N GLN A 10 10.43 -21.08 28.93
CA GLN A 10 10.74 -21.49 27.57
C GLN A 10 10.62 -20.34 26.56
N GLY A 11 9.68 -19.42 26.78
CA GLY A 11 9.55 -18.17 26.03
C GLY A 11 10.75 -17.24 26.24
N GLN A 12 11.24 -17.13 27.48
CA GLN A 12 12.44 -16.37 27.82
C GLN A 12 13.70 -17.02 27.24
N GLU A 13 13.85 -18.34 27.35
CA GLU A 13 14.97 -19.06 26.73
C GLU A 13 14.94 -18.96 25.20
N ASN A 14 13.76 -19.01 24.56
CA ASN A 14 13.64 -18.88 23.11
C ASN A 14 13.80 -17.43 22.62
N THR A 15 13.29 -16.44 23.36
CA THR A 15 13.43 -15.02 22.97
C THR A 15 14.84 -14.49 23.22
N ALA A 16 15.55 -15.03 24.23
CA ALA A 16 16.94 -14.69 24.51
C ALA A 16 17.94 -15.45 23.61
N ARG A 17 17.61 -16.68 23.17
CA ARG A 17 18.48 -17.47 22.27
C ARG A 17 18.20 -17.25 20.78
N ALA A 18 16.96 -16.99 20.40
CA ALA A 18 16.57 -16.72 19.02
C ALA A 18 16.46 -15.21 18.82
N ASP A 19 17.20 -14.69 17.85
CA ASP A 19 17.06 -13.33 17.33
C ASP A 19 15.71 -13.22 16.58
N LEU A 20 14.61 -13.27 17.35
CA LEU A 20 13.24 -13.18 16.87
C LEU A 20 13.02 -11.79 16.29
N SER A 21 12.41 -11.75 15.11
CA SER A 21 12.04 -10.49 14.49
C SER A 21 11.01 -9.73 15.32
N PHE A 22 10.82 -8.45 14.98
CA PHE A 22 9.79 -7.63 15.61
C PHE A 22 8.40 -8.28 15.53
N ILE A 23 8.03 -8.84 14.38
CA ILE A 23 6.70 -9.41 14.19
C ILE A 23 6.55 -10.77 14.90
N GLU A 24 7.62 -11.56 14.98
CA GLU A 24 7.61 -12.81 15.75
C GLU A 24 7.40 -12.54 17.24
N LYS A 25 8.10 -11.55 17.80
CA LYS A 25 7.88 -11.08 19.18
C LYS A 25 6.46 -10.57 19.40
N ALA A 26 5.92 -9.82 18.44
CA ALA A 26 4.55 -9.30 18.51
C ALA A 26 3.49 -10.40 18.47
N LEU A 27 3.66 -11.41 17.60
CA LEU A 27 2.77 -12.58 17.53
C LEU A 27 2.86 -13.42 18.80
N PHE A 28 4.05 -13.58 19.38
CA PHE A 28 4.22 -14.25 20.67
C PHE A 28 3.52 -13.48 21.80
N ALA A 29 3.69 -12.15 21.84
CA ALA A 29 3.00 -11.28 22.79
C ALA A 29 1.47 -11.44 22.70
N LYS A 30 0.92 -11.42 21.48
CA LYS A 30 -0.52 -11.62 21.23
C LYS A 30 -0.98 -12.98 21.75
N LYS A 31 -0.27 -14.07 21.41
CA LYS A 31 -0.62 -15.42 21.90
C LYS A 31 -0.65 -15.53 23.42
N LEU A 32 0.35 -14.96 24.10
CA LEU A 32 0.39 -14.95 25.56
C LEU A 32 -0.73 -14.07 26.15
N ALA A 33 -1.04 -12.92 25.54
CA ALA A 33 -2.15 -12.07 25.94
C ALA A 33 -3.50 -12.79 25.79
N ASP A 34 -3.72 -13.46 24.66
CA ASP A 34 -4.94 -14.26 24.38
C ASP A 34 -5.09 -15.43 25.36
N SER A 35 -3.98 -15.93 25.93
CA SER A 35 -4.00 -16.96 26.99
C SER A 35 -4.31 -16.41 28.39
N GLY A 36 -4.57 -15.10 28.53
CA GLY A 36 -4.93 -14.44 29.78
C GLY A 36 -3.75 -13.96 30.63
N MET A 37 -2.54 -13.88 30.07
CA MET A 37 -1.38 -13.37 30.80
C MET A 37 -1.44 -11.85 31.01
N THR A 38 -0.93 -11.40 32.15
CA THR A 38 -0.89 -9.97 32.48
C THR A 38 0.16 -9.23 31.65
N LYS A 39 -0.06 -7.92 31.47
CA LYS A 39 0.88 -7.04 30.75
C LYS A 39 2.29 -7.07 31.36
N ASP A 40 2.40 -7.19 32.68
CA ASP A 40 3.69 -7.28 33.38
C ASP A 40 4.42 -8.59 33.09
N THR A 41 3.68 -9.70 33.03
CA THR A 41 4.23 -11.00 32.60
C THR A 41 4.75 -10.96 31.16
N LEU A 42 4.01 -10.33 30.25
CA LEU A 42 4.41 -10.17 28.85
C LEU A 42 5.71 -9.35 28.71
N LYS A 43 5.80 -8.21 29.41
CA LYS A 43 7.02 -7.37 29.41
C LYS A 43 8.23 -8.14 29.93
N ALA A 44 8.06 -8.92 30.99
CA ALA A 44 9.12 -9.74 31.57
C ALA A 44 9.52 -10.93 30.68
N ALA A 45 8.56 -11.54 29.97
CA ALA A 45 8.84 -12.66 29.06
C ALA A 45 9.59 -12.22 27.80
N LEU A 46 9.29 -11.02 27.29
CA LEU A 46 9.85 -10.48 26.05
C LEU A 46 11.04 -9.53 26.29
N THR A 47 11.30 -9.15 27.53
CA THR A 47 12.31 -8.13 27.91
C THR A 47 12.08 -6.81 27.17
N VAL A 48 10.84 -6.31 27.20
CA VAL A 48 10.43 -5.07 26.52
C VAL A 48 9.73 -4.10 27.47
N ASP A 49 9.77 -2.82 27.15
CA ASP A 49 9.01 -1.79 27.87
C ASP A 49 7.52 -1.78 27.49
N ASP A 50 6.74 -1.02 28.27
CA ASP A 50 5.29 -0.90 28.09
C ASP A 50 4.88 -0.32 26.73
N THR A 51 5.68 0.63 26.23
CA THR A 51 5.41 1.33 24.97
C THR A 51 5.64 0.40 23.78
N LEU A 52 6.72 -0.38 23.82
CA LEU A 52 7.06 -1.35 22.78
C LEU A 52 6.06 -2.50 22.77
N LEU A 53 5.69 -3.04 23.94
CA LEU A 53 4.66 -4.08 24.04
C LEU A 53 3.32 -3.60 23.47
N SER A 54 2.89 -2.40 23.83
CA SER A 54 1.62 -1.84 23.34
C SER A 54 1.62 -1.66 21.81
N ARG A 55 2.77 -1.28 21.22
CA ARG A 55 2.92 -1.19 19.76
C ARG A 55 2.93 -2.57 19.09
N MET A 56 3.65 -3.52 19.67
CA MET A 56 3.69 -4.90 19.19
C MET A 56 2.28 -5.50 19.10
N LEU A 57 1.53 -5.46 20.21
CA LEU A 57 0.14 -5.93 20.25
C LEU A 57 -0.72 -5.20 19.22
N SER A 58 -0.64 -3.86 19.17
CA SER A 58 -1.40 -3.07 18.20
C SER A 58 -1.13 -3.47 16.74
N VAL A 59 0.11 -3.80 16.36
CA VAL A 59 0.43 -4.30 15.02
C VAL A 59 -0.18 -5.69 14.80
N ALA A 60 0.04 -6.63 15.72
CA ALA A 60 -0.42 -8.01 15.61
C ALA A 60 -1.96 -8.15 15.62
N GLU A 61 -2.68 -7.20 16.23
CA GLU A 61 -4.14 -7.15 16.25
C GLU A 61 -4.74 -6.47 15.01
N THR A 62 -4.03 -5.50 14.42
CA THR A 62 -4.58 -4.68 13.33
C THR A 62 -4.26 -5.26 11.95
N VAL A 63 -3.10 -5.90 11.77
CA VAL A 63 -2.71 -6.48 10.48
C VAL A 63 -3.40 -7.83 10.31
N PRO A 64 -4.07 -8.11 9.17
CA PRO A 64 -4.75 -9.39 8.95
C PRO A 64 -3.79 -10.58 9.06
N ASP A 65 -4.23 -11.67 9.69
CA ASP A 65 -3.38 -12.87 9.91
C ASP A 65 -2.82 -13.42 8.59
N ALA A 66 -3.64 -13.48 7.52
CA ALA A 66 -3.19 -13.89 6.18
C ALA A 66 -2.01 -13.05 5.64
N VAL A 67 -1.93 -11.77 6.02
CA VAL A 67 -0.81 -10.88 5.65
C VAL A 67 0.41 -11.19 6.52
N LEU A 68 0.23 -11.41 7.81
CA LEU A 68 1.30 -11.77 8.74
C LEU A 68 1.96 -13.09 8.33
N ASP A 69 1.15 -14.10 8.02
CA ASP A 69 1.58 -15.43 7.61
C ASP A 69 2.33 -15.39 6.27
N ALA A 70 1.77 -14.69 5.28
CA ALA A 70 2.38 -14.62 3.95
C ALA A 70 3.70 -13.82 3.95
N VAL A 71 3.80 -12.75 4.74
CA VAL A 71 5.06 -12.01 4.90
C VAL A 71 6.08 -12.88 5.63
N GLY A 72 5.71 -13.51 6.74
CA GLY A 72 6.59 -14.29 7.60
C GLY A 72 7.47 -13.43 8.50
N ALA A 73 8.61 -13.98 8.95
CA ALA A 73 9.45 -13.37 9.98
C ALA A 73 9.96 -11.96 9.63
N ALA A 74 10.28 -11.67 8.37
CA ALA A 74 10.75 -10.37 7.89
C ALA A 74 11.83 -9.74 8.81
N LYS A 75 12.93 -10.47 9.02
CA LYS A 75 13.96 -10.15 10.03
C LYS A 75 14.61 -8.78 9.81
N GLY A 76 14.74 -8.33 8.56
CA GLY A 76 15.26 -6.99 8.24
C GLY A 76 14.23 -5.86 8.42
N VAL A 77 12.99 -6.18 8.77
CA VAL A 77 11.90 -5.20 8.88
C VAL A 77 11.69 -4.79 10.35
N GLY A 78 12.18 -3.60 10.68
CA GLY A 78 12.01 -3.01 12.00
C GLY A 78 10.60 -2.49 12.29
N ARG A 79 10.38 -2.14 13.55
CA ARG A 79 9.13 -1.62 14.13
C ARG A 79 8.44 -0.54 13.29
N ASP A 80 9.18 0.49 12.87
CA ASP A 80 8.57 1.67 12.25
C ASP A 80 7.95 1.34 10.88
N ARG A 81 8.50 0.34 10.16
CA ARG A 81 7.92 -0.14 8.91
C ARG A 81 6.61 -0.91 9.15
N TRP A 82 6.57 -1.74 10.20
CA TRP A 82 5.35 -2.43 10.61
C TRP A 82 4.25 -1.45 11.06
N GLU A 83 4.62 -0.38 11.74
CA GLU A 83 3.71 0.73 12.06
C GLU A 83 3.15 1.41 10.81
N ASP A 84 3.97 1.60 9.77
CA ASP A 84 3.50 2.14 8.50
C ASP A 84 2.53 1.20 7.78
N LEU A 85 2.81 -0.10 7.78
CA LEU A 85 1.88 -1.10 7.23
C LEU A 85 0.55 -1.07 7.99
N LYS A 86 0.61 -1.07 9.34
CA LYS A 86 -0.55 -0.95 10.23
C LYS A 86 -1.43 0.25 9.86
N LYS A 87 -0.83 1.44 9.71
CA LYS A 87 -1.56 2.66 9.32
C LYS A 87 -2.30 2.51 7.99
N LEU A 88 -1.73 1.79 7.02
CA LEU A 88 -2.35 1.57 5.71
C LEU A 88 -3.51 0.59 5.78
N VAL A 89 -3.36 -0.52 6.49
CA VAL A 89 -4.39 -1.58 6.60
C VAL A 89 -5.51 -1.24 7.58
N ARG A 90 -5.34 -0.23 8.45
CA ARG A 90 -6.45 0.36 9.24
C ARG A 90 -7.63 0.82 8.37
N VAL A 91 -7.39 1.10 7.09
CA VAL A 91 -8.45 1.36 6.11
C VAL A 91 -8.96 0.01 5.60
N PRO A 92 -10.24 -0.37 5.82
CA PRO A 92 -10.75 -1.71 5.46
C PRO A 92 -10.54 -2.09 3.99
N ALA A 93 -10.70 -1.13 3.07
CA ALA A 93 -10.45 -1.35 1.65
C ALA A 93 -8.98 -1.67 1.33
N ASN A 94 -8.02 -1.17 2.12
CA ASN A 94 -6.61 -1.50 1.97
C ASN A 94 -6.27 -2.84 2.61
N ALA A 95 -6.90 -3.19 3.74
CA ALA A 95 -6.77 -4.52 4.33
C ALA A 95 -7.23 -5.62 3.34
N ALA A 96 -8.41 -5.44 2.72
CA ALA A 96 -8.90 -6.37 1.71
C ALA A 96 -7.93 -6.51 0.52
N LYS A 97 -7.42 -5.38 -0.02
CA LYS A 97 -6.40 -5.38 -1.07
C LYS A 97 -5.10 -6.05 -0.64
N ALA A 98 -4.68 -5.87 0.62
CA ALA A 98 -3.48 -6.49 1.14
C ALA A 98 -3.62 -8.02 1.13
N VAL A 99 -4.75 -8.53 1.64
CA VAL A 99 -5.07 -9.95 1.65
C VAL A 99 -5.11 -10.52 0.23
N GLU A 100 -5.81 -9.87 -0.70
CA GLU A 100 -5.86 -10.28 -2.12
C GLU A 100 -4.45 -10.32 -2.74
N PHE A 101 -3.62 -9.30 -2.46
CA PHE A 101 -2.26 -9.24 -3.00
C PHE A 101 -1.36 -10.36 -2.48
N VAL A 102 -1.36 -10.62 -1.17
CA VAL A 102 -0.50 -11.67 -0.59
C VAL A 102 -0.97 -13.08 -0.92
N THR A 103 -2.25 -13.26 -1.27
CA THR A 103 -2.83 -14.54 -1.71
C THR A 103 -2.73 -14.74 -3.22
N SER A 104 -2.36 -13.72 -3.98
CA SER A 104 -2.19 -13.82 -5.43
C SER A 104 -0.96 -14.66 -5.81
N ASN A 105 -1.04 -15.36 -6.94
CA ASN A 105 0.07 -16.15 -7.47
C ASN A 105 1.32 -15.27 -7.68
N GLY A 106 2.45 -15.72 -7.15
CA GLY A 106 3.76 -15.06 -7.32
C GLY A 106 4.30 -14.32 -6.09
N PHE A 107 3.49 -14.09 -5.05
CA PHE A 107 3.97 -13.46 -3.82
C PHE A 107 4.98 -14.33 -3.06
N GLY A 108 4.78 -15.65 -3.07
CA GLY A 108 5.64 -16.62 -2.36
C GLY A 108 7.04 -16.84 -2.95
N ALA A 109 7.33 -16.33 -4.15
CA ALA A 109 8.63 -16.56 -4.81
C ALA A 109 9.77 -15.67 -4.25
N ALA A 110 9.43 -14.58 -3.56
CA ALA A 110 10.39 -13.63 -2.99
C ALA A 110 10.77 -13.99 -1.54
N GLN A 111 11.92 -13.50 -1.07
CA GLN A 111 12.36 -13.64 0.33
C GLN A 111 11.48 -12.80 1.27
N SER A 112 11.38 -13.17 2.56
CA SER A 112 10.44 -12.59 3.53
C SER A 112 10.50 -11.05 3.64
N ASP A 113 11.70 -10.47 3.66
CA ASP A 113 11.89 -9.01 3.70
C ASP A 113 11.42 -8.33 2.40
N GLU A 114 11.65 -8.98 1.27
CA GLU A 114 11.22 -8.50 -0.04
C GLU A 114 9.69 -8.55 -0.19
N ARG A 115 9.06 -9.62 0.31
CA ARG A 115 7.60 -9.75 0.40
C ARG A 115 6.97 -8.59 1.17
N PHE A 116 7.55 -8.20 2.29
CA PHE A 116 7.10 -7.03 3.06
C PHE A 116 7.17 -5.75 2.23
N ASN A 117 8.30 -5.52 1.54
CA ASN A 117 8.51 -4.33 0.73
C ASN A 117 7.55 -4.25 -0.47
N LEU A 118 7.32 -5.37 -1.16
CA LEU A 118 6.36 -5.48 -2.25
C LEU A 118 4.95 -5.10 -1.78
N LEU A 119 4.50 -5.66 -0.66
CA LEU A 119 3.20 -5.35 -0.06
C LEU A 119 3.09 -3.87 0.32
N LEU A 120 4.08 -3.34 1.05
CA LEU A 120 4.05 -1.95 1.51
C LEU A 120 4.00 -0.98 0.33
N ASN A 121 4.78 -1.25 -0.72
CA ASN A 121 4.78 -0.44 -1.95
C ASN A 121 3.44 -0.56 -2.69
N PHE A 122 2.88 -1.76 -2.82
CA PHE A 122 1.58 -1.98 -3.45
C PHE A 122 0.48 -1.15 -2.76
N LEU A 123 0.45 -1.13 -1.43
CA LEU A 123 -0.53 -0.34 -0.66
C LEU A 123 -0.28 1.17 -0.76
N ARG A 124 0.98 1.62 -0.75
CA ARG A 124 1.34 3.04 -0.93
C ARG A 124 0.98 3.55 -2.32
N VAL A 125 1.21 2.76 -3.37
CA VAL A 125 0.82 3.09 -4.75
C VAL A 125 -0.69 3.06 -4.91
N SER A 126 -1.39 2.15 -4.21
CA SER A 126 -2.86 2.07 -4.18
C SER A 126 -3.54 3.20 -3.39
N LYS A 127 -2.77 3.95 -2.56
CA LYS A 127 -3.21 5.18 -1.88
C LYS A 127 -3.23 6.38 -2.83
N LYS A 128 -2.45 6.36 -3.93
CA LYS A 128 -2.79 7.21 -5.08
C LYS A 128 -4.04 6.60 -5.71
N PRO A 129 -5.08 7.39 -6.03
CA PRO A 129 -6.24 6.85 -6.71
C PRO A 129 -5.75 6.11 -7.94
N LYS A 130 -5.94 4.79 -7.93
CA LYS A 130 -5.62 3.90 -9.03
C LYS A 130 -6.53 4.35 -10.18
N LYS A 131 -6.03 5.22 -11.07
CA LYS A 131 -6.57 5.32 -12.42
C LYS A 131 -6.54 3.90 -12.94
N GLY A 132 -7.73 3.30 -13.04
CA GLY A 132 -7.94 1.89 -13.32
C GLY A 132 -7.00 1.38 -14.40
N GLY A 133 -6.39 0.23 -14.12
CA GLY A 133 -5.73 -0.59 -15.13
C GLY A 133 -6.76 -0.99 -16.17
N GLY A 134 -6.75 -0.23 -17.25
CA GLY A 134 -7.63 -0.31 -18.42
C GLY A 134 -7.41 0.91 -19.31
N GLY A 135 -6.20 1.49 -19.29
CA GLY A 135 -5.91 2.73 -19.98
C GLY A 135 -5.81 2.50 -21.47
N ALA A 136 -6.77 3.03 -22.23
CA ALA A 136 -6.59 3.27 -23.65
C ALA A 136 -5.24 3.95 -23.90
N LYS A 137 -4.58 3.59 -25.02
CA LYS A 137 -3.26 4.09 -25.41
C LYS A 137 -3.24 5.61 -25.31
N ALA A 138 -2.37 6.15 -24.46
CA ALA A 138 -2.21 7.59 -24.38
C ALA A 138 -1.60 8.11 -25.69
N LYS A 139 -2.19 9.14 -26.28
CA LYS A 139 -1.67 9.80 -27.49
C LYS A 139 -0.89 11.04 -27.06
N THR A 140 0.37 11.14 -27.48
CA THR A 140 1.22 12.30 -27.19
C THR A 140 1.33 13.19 -28.42
N TRP A 141 1.15 14.49 -28.24
CA TRP A 141 1.39 15.52 -29.26
C TRP A 141 2.31 16.60 -28.71
N THR A 142 3.23 17.06 -29.55
CA THR A 142 4.21 18.10 -29.26
C THR A 142 4.37 18.97 -30.51
N PRO A 143 4.33 20.32 -30.41
CA PRO A 143 4.64 21.21 -31.52
C PRO A 143 6.14 21.20 -31.85
N PRO A 144 6.55 21.64 -33.06
CA PRO A 144 7.96 21.59 -33.50
C PRO A 144 8.95 22.33 -32.59
N ASP A 145 8.51 23.40 -31.94
CA ASP A 145 9.28 24.21 -30.99
C ASP A 145 9.39 23.60 -29.59
N LYS A 146 8.70 22.47 -29.33
CA LYS A 146 8.66 21.74 -28.04
C LYS A 146 8.21 22.59 -26.85
N SER A 147 7.54 23.72 -27.10
CA SER A 147 7.09 24.66 -26.06
C SER A 147 5.99 24.08 -25.16
N VAL A 148 5.21 23.14 -25.70
CA VAL A 148 4.12 22.42 -25.04
C VAL A 148 4.24 20.92 -25.28
N THR A 149 3.88 20.09 -24.31
CA THR A 149 3.66 18.65 -24.56
C THR A 149 2.30 18.24 -24.02
N VAL A 150 1.46 17.70 -24.89
CA VAL A 150 0.10 17.27 -24.55
C VAL A 150 0.04 15.75 -24.55
N VAL A 151 -0.30 15.17 -23.40
CA VAL A 151 -0.58 13.73 -23.25
C VAL A 151 -2.08 13.55 -23.08
N ALA A 152 -2.72 12.96 -24.08
CA ALA A 152 -4.14 12.72 -24.11
C ALA A 152 -4.47 11.28 -23.71
N LYS A 153 -5.40 11.10 -22.76
CA LYS A 153 -5.85 9.77 -22.31
C LYS A 153 -7.36 9.73 -22.17
N GLY A 154 -7.99 8.82 -22.91
CA GLY A 154 -9.39 8.47 -22.76
C GLY A 154 -9.59 7.23 -21.88
N THR A 155 -10.67 7.17 -21.12
CA THR A 155 -11.05 6.00 -20.31
C THR A 155 -12.49 5.56 -20.57
N GLY A 156 -13.00 5.75 -21.79
CA GLY A 156 -14.37 5.39 -22.22
C GLY A 156 -15.49 6.27 -21.66
N LYS A 157 -15.37 6.75 -20.41
CA LYS A 157 -16.32 7.66 -19.75
C LYS A 157 -15.81 9.09 -19.57
N ALA A 158 -14.51 9.30 -19.74
CA ALA A 158 -13.87 10.60 -19.56
C ALA A 158 -12.62 10.70 -20.45
N PHE A 159 -12.28 11.93 -20.85
CA PHE A 159 -11.07 12.25 -21.58
C PHE A 159 -10.25 13.28 -20.80
N SER A 160 -8.94 13.07 -20.72
CA SER A 160 -8.04 13.96 -19.98
C SER A 160 -6.85 14.36 -20.83
N LEU A 161 -6.52 15.65 -20.81
CA LEU A 161 -5.32 16.22 -21.40
C LEU A 161 -4.36 16.63 -20.28
N ALA A 162 -3.15 16.10 -20.29
CA ALA A 162 -2.07 16.56 -19.43
C ALA A 162 -1.12 17.43 -20.25
N LEU A 163 -1.11 18.74 -19.95
CA LEU A 163 -0.24 19.71 -20.60
C LEU A 163 1.03 19.91 -19.76
N ARG A 164 2.20 19.76 -20.40
CA ARG A 164 3.53 19.87 -19.80
C ARG A 164 4.38 20.84 -20.60
N ALA A 165 5.63 21.03 -20.16
CA ALA A 165 6.61 22.00 -20.66
C ALA A 165 6.27 23.45 -20.30
N LYS A 166 7.15 24.37 -20.70
CA LYS A 166 7.18 25.76 -20.25
C LYS A 166 5.85 26.49 -20.47
N ASP A 167 5.23 26.29 -21.63
CA ASP A 167 3.99 26.99 -22.00
C ASP A 167 2.73 26.17 -21.74
N GLY A 168 2.87 24.97 -21.17
CA GLY A 168 1.76 24.05 -20.87
C GLY A 168 0.64 24.66 -20.03
N PRO A 169 0.91 25.32 -18.89
CA PRO A 169 -0.11 25.97 -18.08
C PRO A 169 -0.84 27.11 -18.80
N ARG A 170 -0.10 27.95 -19.53
CA ARG A 170 -0.66 29.09 -20.29
C ARG A 170 -1.58 28.60 -21.40
N PHE A 171 -1.16 27.59 -22.15
CA PHE A 171 -1.97 26.99 -23.20
C PHE A 171 -3.20 26.27 -22.62
N GLY A 172 -3.07 25.63 -21.46
CA GLY A 172 -4.22 25.03 -20.75
C GLY A 172 -5.27 26.06 -20.31
N GLY A 173 -4.83 27.24 -19.85
CA GLY A 173 -5.73 28.36 -19.54
C GLY A 173 -6.50 28.81 -20.77
N TRP A 174 -5.80 29.05 -21.88
CA TRP A 174 -6.43 29.43 -23.15
C TRP A 174 -7.42 28.38 -23.64
N ILE A 175 -7.09 27.07 -23.60
CA ILE A 175 -8.04 26.00 -23.98
C ILE A 175 -9.32 26.09 -23.15
N SER A 176 -9.19 26.31 -21.84
CA SER A 176 -10.33 26.36 -20.91
C SER A 176 -11.27 27.52 -21.23
N GLU A 177 -10.73 28.66 -21.65
CA GLU A 177 -11.50 29.84 -22.07
C GLU A 177 -12.15 29.67 -23.46
N ASN A 178 -11.62 28.77 -24.30
CA ASN A 178 -12.05 28.58 -25.70
C ASN A 178 -12.86 27.29 -25.92
N LEU A 179 -13.30 26.61 -24.86
CA LEU A 179 -14.02 25.33 -24.94
C LEU A 179 -15.29 25.39 -25.80
N GLU A 180 -16.03 26.50 -25.76
CA GLU A 180 -17.25 26.69 -26.54
C GLU A 180 -16.96 26.65 -28.05
N GLN A 181 -15.92 27.35 -28.50
CA GLN A 181 -15.51 27.36 -29.90
C GLN A 181 -14.98 25.99 -30.34
N LEU A 182 -14.17 25.35 -29.50
CA LEU A 182 -13.64 24.00 -29.77
C LEU A 182 -14.77 22.97 -29.87
N TYR A 183 -15.79 23.08 -29.03
CA TYR A 183 -16.96 22.19 -29.08
C TYR A 183 -17.80 22.40 -30.34
N ARG A 184 -18.02 23.66 -30.77
CA ARG A 184 -18.70 23.96 -32.03
C ARG A 184 -17.95 23.39 -33.24
N ALA A 185 -16.65 23.62 -33.32
CA ALA A 185 -15.80 23.08 -34.40
C ALA A 185 -15.82 21.54 -34.44
N PHE A 186 -15.85 20.89 -33.26
CA PHE A 186 -16.04 19.44 -33.16
C PHE A 186 -17.41 18.99 -33.69
N ARG A 187 -18.50 19.66 -33.32
CA ARG A 187 -19.85 19.32 -33.80
C ARG A 187 -20.02 19.48 -35.31
N ASP A 188 -19.35 20.45 -35.91
CA ASP A 188 -19.43 20.68 -37.35
C ASP A 188 -18.57 19.68 -38.15
N SER A 189 -17.47 19.17 -37.57
CA SER A 189 -16.70 18.10 -38.21
C SER A 189 -17.44 16.75 -38.21
N GLU A 190 -18.26 16.46 -37.20
CA GLU A 190 -19.13 15.26 -37.18
C GLU A 190 -20.23 15.33 -38.25
N LYS A 191 -20.83 16.51 -38.49
CA LYS A 191 -21.85 16.68 -39.54
C LYS A 191 -21.27 16.46 -40.93
N THR A 192 -20.06 16.94 -41.18
CA THR A 192 -19.37 16.78 -42.46
C THR A 192 -18.96 15.32 -42.71
N ALA A 193 -18.72 14.53 -41.66
CA ALA A 193 -18.31 13.11 -41.78
C ALA A 193 -19.47 12.12 -41.95
N THR A 194 -20.73 12.53 -41.71
CA THR A 194 -21.92 11.66 -41.78
C THR A 194 -22.76 11.92 -43.05
N GLY A 195 -22.24 12.74 -43.97
CA GLY A 195 -22.93 13.20 -45.18
C GLY A 195 -22.30 12.68 -46.49
N ASP A 196 -21.88 11.41 -46.50
CA ASP A 196 -21.50 10.64 -47.71
C ASP A 196 -22.18 9.26 -47.64
#